data_AF-A0A2G9U8G1-F1
#
_entry.id   AF-A0A2G9U8G1-F1
#
_cell.length_a   1.000
_cell.length_b   1.000
_cell.length_c   1.000
_cell.angle_alpha   90.00
_cell.angle_beta   90.00
_cell.angle_gamma   90.00
#
_symmetry.space_group_name_H-M   'P 1'
#
loop_
_entity.id
_entity.type
_entity.pdbx_description
1 polymer ?
#
loop_
_entity_poly.entity_id
_entity_poly.type
_entity_poly.pdbx_seq_one_letter_code
_entity_poly.pdbx_strand_id
1 'polypeptide(L)'
;MPSSRRLARTCRDIFSVKQLTAHRCTYRWLNNSFIFFFGDHGPRFGSEASTKFGIREQNNPFLYVVVPKHLRHTKLHQQMLENSQELVTHHDLHSTLEDILYNQPLKNFSDLSFKRFNSRGSSLLRQFESGVERTCKTLPIPFQYCICQYKKTNVTDVKLAQSLGVFAANGLAAILDSEKVSSLCEKIIMKQVLEVQKYVLPHKNATQPEVNLYEVIFVVSAPALGKFKIPVREESNGKLVLAGEQFDRLDKYGNHGDCMTKDILKPLCTCKNNRTG
;
A
#
# COMPACT_ATOMS: atom_id res chain seq x y z
N MET A 1 -11.37 -20.90 -23.70
CA MET A 1 -11.86 -20.00 -22.64
C MET A 1 -11.34 -20.46 -21.28
N PRO A 2 -10.31 -19.82 -20.70
CA PRO A 2 -9.97 -19.99 -19.29
C PRO A 2 -10.68 -18.90 -18.46
N SER A 3 -11.29 -19.30 -17.35
CA SER A 3 -12.11 -18.46 -16.48
C SER A 3 -11.30 -17.37 -15.76
N SER A 4 -11.93 -16.20 -15.60
CA SER A 4 -11.45 -15.06 -14.80
C SER A 4 -11.16 -15.39 -13.32
N ARG A 5 -11.55 -16.59 -12.85
CA ARG A 5 -11.27 -17.10 -11.50
C ARG A 5 -9.79 -17.42 -11.25
N ARG A 6 -8.94 -17.49 -12.29
CA ARG A 6 -7.53 -17.88 -12.12
C ARG A 6 -6.62 -16.73 -11.66
N LEU A 7 -6.95 -15.48 -11.99
CA LEU A 7 -6.19 -14.28 -11.57
C LEU A 7 -6.44 -13.87 -10.11
N ALA A 8 -7.64 -14.14 -9.57
CA ALA A 8 -7.96 -13.87 -8.17
C ALA A 8 -7.32 -14.89 -7.21
N ARG A 9 -6.99 -16.10 -7.70
CA ARG A 9 -6.29 -17.11 -6.88
C ARG A 9 -4.85 -16.74 -6.57
N THR A 10 -4.16 -16.02 -7.47
CA THR A 10 -2.75 -15.64 -7.26
C THR A 10 -2.51 -14.62 -6.14
N CYS A 11 -3.54 -13.98 -5.57
CA CYS A 11 -3.40 -13.12 -4.39
C CYS A 11 -3.77 -13.86 -3.08
N ARG A 12 -4.29 -15.09 -3.12
CA ARG A 12 -4.64 -15.88 -1.92
C ARG A 12 -3.44 -16.58 -1.29
N ASP A 13 -2.33 -16.72 -2.02
CA ASP A 13 -1.21 -17.57 -1.61
C ASP A 13 -0.10 -16.84 -0.80
N ILE A 14 -0.35 -15.61 -0.28
CA ILE A 14 0.67 -14.83 0.46
C ILE A 14 0.11 -14.21 1.76
N PHE A 15 -0.74 -14.91 2.49
CA PHE A 15 -1.06 -14.54 3.86
C PHE A 15 -0.85 -15.71 4.81
N SER A 16 0.00 -15.49 5.80
CA SER A 16 0.17 -16.40 6.93
C SER A 16 -0.11 -15.63 8.20
N VAL A 17 -1.36 -15.67 8.67
CA VAL A 17 -1.67 -15.45 10.08
C VAL A 17 -1.17 -16.70 10.82
N LYS A 18 0.10 -16.68 11.26
CA LYS A 18 0.67 -17.80 12.03
C LYS A 18 0.22 -17.72 13.48
N GLN A 19 -0.80 -18.51 13.85
CA GLN A 19 -1.21 -18.70 15.25
C GLN A 19 -0.15 -19.51 16.02
N LEU A 20 0.53 -18.87 16.97
CA LEU A 20 1.24 -19.59 18.03
C LEU A 20 0.22 -19.95 19.11
N THR A 21 0.06 -21.25 19.33
CA THR A 21 -0.49 -21.78 20.58
C THR A 21 0.42 -21.30 21.71
N ALA A 22 -0.13 -20.43 22.54
CA ALA A 22 0.59 -19.63 23.51
C ALA A 22 1.55 -20.44 24.39
N HIS A 23 2.83 -20.03 24.43
CA HIS A 23 3.63 -20.14 25.64
C HIS A 23 2.85 -19.48 26.79
N ARG A 24 2.87 -20.11 27.97
CA ARG A 24 2.17 -19.67 29.19
C ARG A 24 2.50 -18.21 29.54
N CYS A 25 1.73 -17.25 29.02
CA CYS A 25 1.76 -15.86 29.46
C CYS A 25 1.06 -15.77 30.83
N THR A 26 1.85 -15.50 31.85
CA THR A 26 1.52 -15.62 33.29
C THR A 26 0.70 -14.45 33.86
N TYR A 27 0.24 -13.51 33.03
CA TYR A 27 -0.49 -12.32 33.49
C TYR A 27 -1.98 -12.39 33.16
N ARG A 28 -2.81 -12.34 34.20
CA ARG A 28 -4.27 -12.57 34.14
C ARG A 28 -5.01 -11.60 33.21
N TRP A 29 -4.54 -10.37 33.04
CA TRP A 29 -5.13 -9.38 32.13
C TRP A 29 -4.97 -9.74 30.65
N LEU A 30 -3.83 -10.34 30.25
CA LEU A 30 -3.61 -10.76 28.86
C LEU A 30 -4.58 -11.86 28.40
N ASN A 31 -5.16 -12.62 29.35
CA ASN A 31 -6.18 -13.63 29.02
C ASN A 31 -7.51 -13.00 28.60
N ASN A 32 -7.76 -11.73 28.92
CA ASN A 32 -9.01 -11.04 28.62
C ASN A 32 -8.85 -9.88 27.61
N SER A 33 -7.74 -9.85 26.89
CA SER A 33 -7.42 -8.77 25.95
C SER A 33 -7.32 -9.28 24.52
N PHE A 34 -7.76 -8.47 23.57
CA PHE A 34 -7.27 -8.57 22.21
C PHE A 34 -5.86 -7.98 22.16
N ILE A 35 -4.91 -8.66 21.52
CA ILE A 35 -3.54 -8.15 21.35
C ILE A 35 -3.23 -8.16 19.87
N PHE A 36 -2.86 -7.00 19.33
CA PHE A 36 -2.50 -6.84 17.93
C PHE A 36 -1.01 -6.54 17.83
N PHE A 37 -0.29 -7.35 17.06
CA PHE A 37 1.08 -7.10 16.65
C PHE A 37 1.10 -6.93 15.15
N PHE A 38 1.50 -5.78 14.66
CA PHE A 38 1.52 -5.53 13.22
C PHE A 38 2.64 -4.57 12.83
N GLY A 39 3.09 -4.69 11.59
CA GLY A 39 3.99 -3.73 10.95
C GLY A 39 3.21 -2.60 10.28
N ASP A 40 3.86 -1.46 10.13
CA ASP A 40 3.43 -0.40 9.21
C ASP A 40 3.78 -0.76 7.75
N HIS A 41 4.91 -1.46 7.55
CA HIS A 41 5.37 -1.99 6.28
C HIS A 41 6.23 -3.26 6.47
N GLY A 42 6.56 -3.97 5.38
CA GLY A 42 7.61 -4.99 5.40
C GLY A 42 9.03 -4.41 5.25
N PRO A 43 10.08 -5.23 5.10
CA PRO A 43 11.47 -4.75 5.07
C PRO A 43 11.74 -3.85 3.85
N ARG A 44 12.12 -2.58 4.09
CA ARG A 44 12.42 -1.57 3.06
C ARG A 44 13.91 -1.39 2.76
N PHE A 45 14.78 -1.94 3.60
CA PHE A 45 16.22 -1.79 3.49
C PHE A 45 16.93 -3.14 3.59
N GLY A 46 18.20 -3.19 3.17
CA GLY A 46 19.00 -4.41 3.16
C GLY A 46 18.89 -5.20 1.85
N SER A 47 19.69 -6.26 1.74
CA SER A 47 19.72 -7.16 0.58
C SER A 47 18.37 -7.84 0.37
N GLU A 48 17.69 -8.19 1.46
CA GLU A 48 16.45 -8.94 1.45
C GLU A 48 15.32 -8.12 0.82
N ALA A 49 15.23 -6.83 1.17
CA ALA A 49 14.26 -5.88 0.63
C ALA A 49 14.39 -5.69 -0.89
N SER A 50 15.59 -5.89 -1.45
CA SER A 50 15.88 -5.72 -2.88
C SER A 50 15.52 -6.95 -3.72
N THR A 51 15.21 -8.08 -3.08
CA THR A 51 14.78 -9.29 -3.80
C THR A 51 13.35 -9.16 -4.33
N LYS A 52 12.98 -9.97 -5.34
CA LYS A 52 11.58 -10.02 -5.82
C LYS A 52 10.58 -10.36 -4.71
N PHE A 53 11.01 -11.14 -3.71
CA PHE A 53 10.20 -11.45 -2.53
C PHE A 53 10.11 -10.25 -1.60
N GLY A 54 11.24 -9.61 -1.26
CA GLY A 54 11.28 -8.42 -0.41
C GLY A 54 10.45 -7.25 -0.94
N ILE A 55 10.48 -7.01 -2.26
CA ILE A 55 9.64 -5.97 -2.91
C ILE A 55 8.15 -6.24 -2.68
N ARG A 56 7.73 -7.50 -2.62
CA ARG A 56 6.34 -7.87 -2.31
C ARG A 56 6.04 -7.64 -0.83
N GLU A 57 6.96 -8.08 0.03
CA GLU A 57 6.81 -7.96 1.49
C GLU A 57 6.78 -6.49 1.95
N GLN A 58 7.44 -5.56 1.25
CA GLN A 58 7.35 -4.12 1.55
C GLN A 58 5.90 -3.61 1.64
N ASN A 59 5.00 -4.16 0.83
CA ASN A 59 3.58 -3.82 0.80
C ASN A 59 2.68 -4.85 1.52
N ASN A 60 3.29 -5.85 2.17
CA ASN A 60 2.62 -6.92 2.91
C ASN A 60 3.02 -6.87 4.40
N PRO A 61 2.55 -5.86 5.15
CA PRO A 61 2.88 -5.73 6.56
C PRO A 61 2.40 -6.95 7.35
N PHE A 62 3.23 -7.41 8.28
CA PHE A 62 2.86 -8.49 9.20
C PHE A 62 1.65 -8.08 10.04
N LEU A 63 0.73 -9.01 10.28
CA LEU A 63 -0.37 -8.84 11.23
C LEU A 63 -0.56 -10.15 12.01
N TYR A 64 -0.61 -10.01 13.32
CA TYR A 64 -0.89 -11.08 14.26
C TYR A 64 -1.87 -10.61 15.33
N VAL A 65 -2.90 -11.41 15.57
CA VAL A 65 -3.95 -11.08 16.53
C VAL A 65 -4.12 -12.21 17.54
N VAL A 66 -4.01 -11.88 18.81
CA VAL A 66 -4.36 -12.75 19.93
C VAL A 66 -5.76 -12.39 20.40
N VAL A 67 -6.66 -13.36 20.40
CA VAL A 67 -8.04 -13.21 20.86
C VAL A 67 -8.13 -13.52 22.36
N PRO A 68 -8.99 -12.83 23.15
CA PRO A 68 -9.25 -13.16 24.55
C PRO A 68 -9.57 -14.65 24.73
N LYS A 69 -9.06 -15.27 25.80
CA LYS A 69 -9.14 -16.71 26.03
C LYS A 69 -10.59 -17.22 25.99
N HIS A 70 -11.54 -16.46 26.56
CA HIS A 70 -12.95 -16.83 26.61
C HIS A 70 -13.67 -16.71 25.25
N LEU A 71 -13.08 -15.99 24.28
CA LEU A 71 -13.60 -15.87 22.92
C LEU A 71 -12.92 -16.85 21.95
N ARG A 72 -11.84 -17.53 22.35
CA ARG A 72 -11.21 -18.58 21.53
C ARG A 72 -12.16 -19.76 21.38
N HIS A 73 -12.13 -20.39 20.21
CA HIS A 73 -13.01 -21.50 19.82
C HIS A 73 -14.51 -21.17 19.81
N THR A 74 -14.88 -19.88 19.90
CA THR A 74 -16.26 -19.43 19.67
C THR A 74 -16.50 -19.17 18.18
N LYS A 75 -17.76 -18.93 17.80
CA LYS A 75 -18.12 -18.53 16.43
C LYS A 75 -17.42 -17.22 16.00
N LEU A 76 -17.17 -16.29 16.92
CA LEU A 76 -16.40 -15.07 16.61
C LEU A 76 -14.95 -15.41 16.24
N HIS A 77 -14.30 -16.31 16.99
CA HIS A 77 -12.95 -16.74 16.63
C HIS A 77 -12.91 -17.45 15.28
N GLN A 78 -13.92 -18.29 14.98
CA GLN A 78 -14.06 -18.89 13.66
C GLN A 78 -14.23 -17.83 12.56
N GLN A 79 -15.07 -16.81 12.77
CA GLN A 79 -15.26 -15.71 11.82
C GLN A 79 -13.96 -14.95 11.55
N MET A 80 -13.16 -14.68 12.58
CA MET A 80 -11.85 -14.05 12.42
C MET A 80 -10.87 -14.93 11.62
N LEU A 81 -10.90 -16.25 11.83
CA LEU A 81 -10.09 -17.20 11.06
C LEU A 81 -10.53 -17.23 9.59
N GLU A 82 -11.83 -17.19 9.30
CA GLU A 82 -12.34 -17.09 7.93
C GLU A 82 -11.87 -15.79 7.27
N ASN A 83 -12.03 -14.65 7.95
CA ASN A 83 -11.58 -13.35 7.45
C ASN A 83 -10.05 -13.26 7.27
N SER A 84 -9.27 -14.05 8.00
CA SER A 84 -7.81 -14.11 7.87
C SER A 84 -7.33 -14.66 6.52
N GLN A 85 -8.20 -15.33 5.77
CA GLN A 85 -7.91 -15.88 4.44
C GLN A 85 -8.24 -14.91 3.29
N GLU A 86 -8.70 -13.71 3.62
CA GLU A 86 -9.04 -12.65 2.68
C GLU A 86 -8.03 -11.49 2.77
N LEU A 87 -8.07 -10.58 1.79
CA LEU A 87 -7.21 -9.40 1.80
C LEU A 87 -7.61 -8.42 2.93
N VAL A 88 -6.73 -8.20 3.90
CA VAL A 88 -6.92 -7.31 5.06
C VAL A 88 -6.06 -6.05 4.93
N THR A 89 -6.60 -4.91 5.36
CA THR A 89 -5.92 -3.61 5.34
C THR A 89 -5.88 -2.99 6.75
N HIS A 90 -5.04 -1.98 6.97
CA HIS A 90 -5.07 -1.20 8.21
C HIS A 90 -6.40 -0.47 8.43
N HIS A 91 -7.19 -0.22 7.38
CA HIS A 91 -8.54 0.31 7.53
C HIS A 91 -9.46 -0.70 8.23
N ASP A 92 -9.34 -2.00 7.91
CA ASP A 92 -10.09 -3.06 8.60
C ASP A 92 -9.67 -3.18 10.07
N LEU A 93 -8.37 -3.01 10.37
CA LEU A 93 -7.90 -2.95 11.75
C LEU A 93 -8.52 -1.79 12.52
N HIS A 94 -8.60 -0.60 11.91
CA HIS A 94 -9.26 0.55 12.52
C HIS A 94 -10.75 0.25 12.82
N SER A 95 -11.50 -0.29 11.86
CA SER A 95 -12.90 -0.70 12.07
C SER A 95 -13.04 -1.82 13.11
N THR A 96 -12.07 -2.74 13.18
CA THR A 96 -12.04 -3.81 14.17
C THR A 96 -11.88 -3.26 15.59
N LEU A 97 -10.97 -2.30 15.78
CA LEU A 97 -10.77 -1.64 17.06
C LEU A 97 -11.99 -0.82 17.47
N GLU A 98 -12.62 -0.12 16.52
CA GLU A 98 -13.88 0.60 16.73
C GLU A 98 -15.02 -0.36 17.15
N ASP A 99 -15.13 -1.52 16.50
CA ASP A 99 -16.13 -2.55 16.82
C ASP A 99 -15.90 -3.15 18.22
N ILE A 100 -14.64 -3.43 18.58
CA ILE A 100 -14.23 -3.91 19.92
C ILE A 100 -14.60 -2.90 21.01
N LEU A 101 -14.41 -1.60 20.75
CA LEU A 101 -14.65 -0.56 21.76
C LEU A 101 -16.13 -0.25 21.96
N TYR A 102 -16.90 -0.15 20.87
CA TYR A 102 -18.21 0.49 20.93
C TYR A 102 -19.40 -0.45 20.64
N ASN A 103 -19.20 -1.56 19.92
CA ASN A 103 -20.32 -2.32 19.35
C ASN A 103 -20.39 -3.74 19.93
N GLN A 104 -19.30 -4.50 19.85
CA GLN A 104 -19.28 -5.91 20.28
C GLN A 104 -19.53 -6.11 21.78
N PRO A 105 -19.05 -5.26 22.70
CA PRO A 105 -19.34 -5.41 24.13
C PRO A 105 -20.85 -5.39 24.43
N LEU A 106 -21.64 -4.58 23.71
CA LEU A 106 -23.10 -4.48 23.88
C LEU A 106 -23.84 -5.77 23.50
N LYS A 107 -23.18 -6.65 22.75
CA LYS A 107 -23.70 -7.94 22.29
C LYS A 107 -22.87 -9.11 22.82
N ASN A 108 -22.07 -8.91 23.87
CA ASN A 108 -21.18 -9.92 24.43
C ASN A 108 -20.34 -10.64 23.36
N PHE A 109 -19.84 -9.90 22.35
CA PHE A 109 -19.00 -10.44 21.29
C PHE A 109 -19.65 -11.59 20.48
N SER A 110 -20.99 -11.57 20.34
CA SER A 110 -21.76 -12.60 19.63
C SER A 110 -22.32 -12.17 18.28
N ASP A 111 -22.26 -10.87 17.97
CA ASP A 111 -22.83 -10.32 16.73
C ASP A 111 -21.81 -10.37 15.59
N LEU A 112 -22.01 -11.34 14.71
CA LEU A 112 -21.15 -11.58 13.54
C LEU A 112 -21.72 -10.98 12.26
N SER A 113 -22.90 -10.35 12.31
CA SER A 113 -23.57 -9.84 11.12
C SER A 113 -22.74 -8.72 10.48
N PHE A 114 -22.77 -8.67 9.15
CA PHE A 114 -22.16 -7.58 8.40
C PHE A 114 -22.65 -6.24 8.91
N LYS A 115 -21.70 -5.33 9.17
CA LYS A 115 -21.96 -3.96 9.59
C LYS A 115 -21.10 -3.03 8.77
N ARG A 116 -21.72 -2.02 8.17
CA ARG A 116 -21.00 -0.92 7.54
C ARG A 116 -20.57 0.09 8.61
N PHE A 117 -19.30 0.44 8.61
CA PHE A 117 -18.73 1.47 9.49
C PHE A 117 -18.63 2.79 8.72
N ASN A 118 -18.50 3.91 9.45
CA ASN A 118 -18.21 5.21 8.83
C ASN A 118 -16.76 5.28 8.32
N SER A 119 -15.90 4.41 8.83
CA SER A 119 -14.52 4.21 8.37
C SER A 119 -14.47 3.44 7.05
N ARG A 120 -13.29 3.44 6.38
CA ARG A 120 -13.10 2.80 5.07
C ARG A 120 -12.95 1.27 5.11
N GLY A 121 -12.94 0.67 6.30
CA GLY A 121 -12.67 -0.75 6.51
C GLY A 121 -13.88 -1.54 7.02
N SER A 122 -13.66 -2.84 7.22
CA SER A 122 -14.62 -3.77 7.82
C SER A 122 -14.01 -4.44 9.05
N SER A 123 -14.79 -4.62 10.11
CA SER A 123 -14.33 -5.32 11.31
C SER A 123 -14.01 -6.79 11.02
N LEU A 124 -12.85 -7.27 11.46
CA LEU A 124 -12.44 -8.67 11.39
C LEU A 124 -13.32 -9.59 12.26
N LEU A 125 -14.11 -9.03 13.18
CA LEU A 125 -15.01 -9.77 14.08
C LEU A 125 -16.35 -10.13 13.44
N ARG A 126 -16.63 -9.60 12.25
CA ARG A 126 -17.92 -9.70 11.55
C ARG A 126 -17.74 -10.33 10.17
N GLN A 127 -18.82 -10.82 9.60
CA GLN A 127 -18.85 -11.19 8.18
C GLN A 127 -18.52 -9.99 7.31
N PHE A 128 -17.65 -10.19 6.32
CA PHE A 128 -17.49 -9.24 5.23
C PHE A 128 -18.75 -9.20 4.33
N GLU A 129 -18.86 -8.14 3.53
CA GLU A 129 -20.02 -7.91 2.68
C GLU A 129 -20.24 -9.06 1.70
N SER A 130 -21.43 -9.66 1.75
CA SER A 130 -21.78 -10.80 0.90
C SER A 130 -21.78 -10.41 -0.57
N GLY A 131 -21.20 -11.26 -1.41
CA GLY A 131 -21.12 -11.04 -2.86
C GLY A 131 -20.03 -10.05 -3.31
N VAL A 132 -19.27 -9.46 -2.38
CA VAL A 132 -18.17 -8.53 -2.70
C VAL A 132 -16.82 -9.20 -2.47
N GLU A 133 -16.15 -9.59 -3.55
CA GLU A 133 -14.79 -10.13 -3.47
C GLU A 133 -13.81 -9.03 -3.05
N ARG A 134 -12.93 -9.32 -2.08
CA ARG A 134 -11.92 -8.39 -1.58
C ARG A 134 -10.69 -8.42 -2.47
N THR A 135 -10.43 -7.30 -3.14
CA THR A 135 -9.35 -7.11 -4.12
C THR A 135 -8.79 -5.71 -3.98
N CYS A 136 -7.62 -5.43 -4.57
CA CYS A 136 -7.10 -4.05 -4.63
C CYS A 136 -8.03 -3.06 -5.35
N LYS A 137 -9.02 -3.52 -6.11
CA LYS A 137 -10.02 -2.67 -6.75
C LYS A 137 -11.22 -2.36 -5.85
N THR A 138 -11.60 -3.31 -4.99
CA THR A 138 -12.78 -3.19 -4.12
C THR A 138 -12.43 -2.65 -2.74
N LEU A 139 -11.16 -2.72 -2.36
CA LEU A 139 -10.63 -2.13 -1.13
C LEU A 139 -9.94 -0.80 -1.42
N PRO A 140 -9.83 0.11 -0.42
CA PRO A 140 -9.14 1.39 -0.54
C PRO A 140 -7.61 1.20 -0.52
N ILE A 141 -7.08 0.37 -1.43
CA ILE A 141 -5.65 0.10 -1.59
C ILE A 141 -5.16 0.86 -2.83
N PRO A 142 -4.23 1.80 -2.69
CA PRO A 142 -3.66 2.50 -3.83
C PRO A 142 -2.98 1.51 -4.77
N PHE A 143 -3.08 1.73 -6.08
CA PHE A 143 -2.60 0.76 -7.07
C PHE A 143 -1.12 0.40 -6.87
N GLN A 144 -0.27 1.38 -6.52
CA GLN A 144 1.16 1.17 -6.28
C GLN A 144 1.46 0.30 -5.05
N TYR A 145 0.53 0.18 -4.11
CA TYR A 145 0.63 -0.65 -2.90
C TYR A 145 -0.13 -1.95 -3.01
N CYS A 146 -0.75 -2.21 -4.16
CA CYS A 146 -1.41 -3.50 -4.40
C CYS A 146 -0.37 -4.63 -4.40
N ILE A 147 -0.57 -5.62 -3.52
CA ILE A 147 0.29 -6.80 -3.43
C ILE A 147 0.08 -7.80 -4.59
N CYS A 148 -1.00 -7.64 -5.36
CA CYS A 148 -1.29 -8.54 -6.47
C CYS A 148 -0.21 -8.44 -7.56
N GLN A 149 0.21 -9.60 -8.05
CA GLN A 149 1.34 -9.70 -8.96
C GLN A 149 0.90 -9.51 -10.40
N TYR A 150 1.24 -8.36 -10.96
CA TYR A 150 1.14 -8.12 -12.39
C TYR A 150 2.45 -8.48 -13.07
N LYS A 151 2.37 -9.18 -14.21
CA LYS A 151 3.53 -9.33 -15.08
C LYS A 151 3.92 -7.95 -15.60
N LYS A 152 5.21 -7.67 -15.61
CA LYS A 152 5.78 -6.42 -16.13
C LYS A 152 6.79 -6.73 -17.23
N THR A 153 6.90 -5.86 -18.21
CA THR A 153 7.88 -5.95 -19.31
C THR A 153 8.66 -4.65 -19.41
N ASN A 154 9.98 -4.73 -19.58
CA ASN A 154 10.81 -3.54 -19.74
C ASN A 154 10.41 -2.77 -21.00
N VAL A 155 10.36 -1.44 -20.89
CA VAL A 155 10.19 -0.54 -22.03
C VAL A 155 11.57 -0.29 -22.64
N THR A 156 11.75 -0.68 -23.90
CA THR A 156 13.01 -0.52 -24.64
C THR A 156 13.07 0.78 -25.45
N ASP A 157 11.92 1.42 -25.69
CA ASP A 157 11.85 2.72 -26.34
C ASP A 157 12.41 3.80 -25.41
N VAL A 158 13.62 4.28 -25.74
CA VAL A 158 14.34 5.30 -24.98
C VAL A 158 13.60 6.64 -24.96
N LYS A 159 12.93 7.03 -26.06
CA LYS A 159 12.20 8.31 -26.13
C LYS A 159 10.97 8.26 -25.24
N LEU A 160 10.23 7.14 -25.27
CA LEU A 160 9.09 6.93 -24.37
C LEU A 160 9.54 6.92 -22.91
N ALA A 161 10.60 6.17 -22.58
CA ALA A 161 11.13 6.11 -21.22
C ALA A 161 11.53 7.49 -20.71
N GLN A 162 12.23 8.28 -21.52
CA GLN A 162 12.61 9.65 -21.18
C GLN A 162 11.39 10.57 -20.99
N SER A 163 10.39 10.47 -21.87
CA SER A 163 9.13 11.24 -21.76
C SER A 163 8.40 10.93 -20.45
N LEU A 164 8.26 9.65 -20.10
CA LEU A 164 7.65 9.20 -18.86
C LEU A 164 8.41 9.69 -17.62
N GLY A 165 9.75 9.67 -17.67
CA GLY A 165 10.60 10.20 -16.62
C GLY A 165 10.44 11.70 -16.40
N VAL A 166 10.47 12.48 -17.49
CA VAL A 166 10.26 13.94 -17.43
C VAL A 166 8.87 14.25 -16.88
N PHE A 167 7.84 13.53 -17.34
CA PHE A 167 6.48 13.67 -16.83
C PHE A 167 6.41 13.37 -15.32
N ALA A 168 7.03 12.29 -14.86
CA ALA A 168 7.07 11.93 -13.45
C ALA A 168 7.79 13.00 -12.60
N ALA A 169 8.95 13.51 -13.05
CA ALA A 169 9.67 14.56 -12.34
C ALA A 169 8.88 15.88 -12.27
N ASN A 170 8.19 16.26 -13.35
CA ASN A 170 7.30 17.42 -13.35
C ASN A 170 6.10 17.20 -12.42
N GLY A 171 5.57 15.98 -12.36
CA GLY A 171 4.51 15.60 -11.42
C GLY A 171 4.95 15.75 -9.94
N LEU A 172 6.19 15.36 -9.63
CA LEU A 172 6.77 15.55 -8.29
C LEU A 172 6.88 17.05 -7.94
N ALA A 173 7.39 17.86 -8.88
CA ALA A 173 7.45 19.32 -8.69
C ALA A 173 6.05 19.94 -8.49
N ALA A 174 5.07 19.51 -9.28
CA ALA A 174 3.71 20.01 -9.20
C ALA A 174 3.03 19.69 -7.85
N ILE A 175 3.36 18.55 -7.23
CA ILE A 175 2.90 18.24 -5.86
C ILE A 175 3.43 19.28 -4.88
N LEU A 176 4.74 19.58 -4.90
CA LEU A 176 5.35 20.59 -4.02
C LEU A 176 4.74 21.99 -4.27
N ASP A 177 4.42 22.32 -5.53
CA ASP A 177 3.79 23.59 -5.90
C ASP A 177 2.36 23.66 -5.35
N SER A 178 1.58 22.59 -5.52
CA SER A 178 0.19 22.50 -5.04
C SER A 178 0.08 22.59 -3.52
N GLU A 179 1.09 22.07 -2.83
CA GLU A 179 1.26 22.15 -1.37
C GLU A 179 1.84 23.50 -0.91
N LYS A 180 2.19 24.39 -1.85
CA LYS A 180 2.77 25.72 -1.62
C LYS A 180 4.10 25.69 -0.84
N VAL A 181 4.90 24.63 -1.04
CA VAL A 181 6.18 24.44 -0.36
C VAL A 181 7.40 24.48 -1.28
N SER A 182 7.22 24.59 -2.60
CA SER A 182 8.33 24.61 -3.57
C SER A 182 9.38 25.69 -3.33
N SER A 183 9.02 26.80 -2.68
CA SER A 183 10.00 27.84 -2.31
C SER A 183 11.03 27.33 -1.30
N LEU A 184 10.66 26.38 -0.43
CA LEU A 184 11.51 25.77 0.59
C LEU A 184 12.39 24.64 0.03
N CYS A 185 12.00 24.06 -1.10
CA CYS A 185 12.66 22.90 -1.70
C CYS A 185 13.60 23.28 -2.84
N GLU A 186 14.70 22.55 -2.97
CA GLU A 186 15.55 22.56 -4.14
C GLU A 186 14.78 22.16 -5.40
N LYS A 187 15.17 22.70 -6.55
CA LYS A 187 14.44 22.50 -7.81
C LYS A 187 14.54 21.05 -8.27
N ILE A 188 13.38 20.44 -8.57
CA ILE A 188 13.31 19.09 -9.13
C ILE A 188 13.70 19.15 -10.62
N ILE A 189 14.81 18.50 -10.97
CA ILE A 189 15.27 18.31 -12.34
C ILE A 189 15.62 16.85 -12.51
N MET A 190 14.98 16.15 -13.44
CA MET A 190 15.33 14.77 -13.72
C MET A 190 16.77 14.67 -14.24
N LYS A 191 17.58 13.85 -13.58
CA LYS A 191 18.93 13.49 -14.03
C LYS A 191 18.88 12.42 -15.11
N GLN A 192 18.22 11.31 -14.79
CA GLN A 192 18.08 10.16 -15.67
C GLN A 192 16.92 9.26 -15.24
N VAL A 193 16.42 8.48 -16.18
CA VAL A 193 15.51 7.36 -15.93
C VAL A 193 16.36 6.12 -15.68
N LEU A 194 16.07 5.39 -14.61
CA LEU A 194 16.77 4.14 -14.29
C LEU A 194 16.06 2.94 -14.90
N GLU A 195 14.73 2.93 -14.79
CA GLU A 195 13.93 1.79 -15.22
C GLU A 195 12.51 2.23 -15.55
N VAL A 196 11.96 1.67 -16.64
CA VAL A 196 10.54 1.77 -16.96
C VAL A 196 10.04 0.37 -17.30
N GLN A 197 9.02 -0.06 -16.57
CA GLN A 197 8.35 -1.33 -16.84
C GLN A 197 6.88 -1.09 -17.16
N LYS A 198 6.37 -1.66 -18.26
CA LYS A 198 4.96 -1.67 -18.60
C LYS A 198 4.25 -2.82 -17.91
N TYR A 199 3.12 -2.56 -17.26
CA TYR A 199 2.24 -3.58 -16.71
C TYR A 199 1.55 -4.34 -17.85
N VAL A 200 1.61 -5.66 -17.81
CA VAL A 200 0.83 -6.56 -18.68
C VAL A 200 -0.52 -6.78 -18.01
N LEU A 201 -1.47 -5.93 -18.36
CA LEU A 201 -2.83 -6.01 -17.83
C LEU A 201 -3.58 -7.14 -18.55
N PRO A 202 -4.32 -8.00 -17.82
CA PRO A 202 -5.14 -9.02 -18.47
C PRO A 202 -6.19 -8.32 -19.33
N HIS A 203 -6.20 -8.61 -20.64
CA HIS A 203 -7.19 -8.08 -21.58
C HIS A 203 -8.59 -8.23 -21.00
N LYS A 204 -9.27 -7.11 -20.74
CA LYS A 204 -10.73 -7.07 -20.62
C LYS A 204 -11.26 -6.75 -22.01
N ASN A 205 -12.42 -7.33 -22.34
CA ASN A 205 -13.14 -7.27 -23.62
C ASN A 205 -12.86 -6.01 -24.46
N ALA A 206 -12.94 -6.14 -25.80
CA ALA A 206 -12.70 -5.12 -26.83
C ALA A 206 -13.43 -3.76 -26.66
N THR A 207 -14.29 -3.63 -25.64
CA THR A 207 -15.02 -2.42 -25.27
C THR A 207 -14.31 -1.54 -24.25
N GLN A 208 -13.20 -1.97 -23.62
CA GLN A 208 -12.41 -1.08 -22.75
C GLN A 208 -11.30 -0.39 -23.54
N PRO A 209 -11.13 0.94 -23.40
CA PRO A 209 -10.04 1.65 -24.06
C PRO A 209 -8.70 1.05 -23.64
N GLU A 210 -7.79 0.93 -24.59
CA GLU A 210 -6.43 0.48 -24.32
C GLU A 210 -5.75 1.53 -23.46
N VAL A 211 -5.34 1.13 -22.26
CA VAL A 211 -4.65 2.00 -21.31
C VAL A 211 -3.29 1.38 -21.03
N ASN A 212 -2.23 2.16 -21.21
CA ASN A 212 -0.90 1.71 -20.84
C ASN A 212 -0.59 2.17 -19.42
N LEU A 213 -0.07 1.27 -18.61
CA LEU A 213 0.35 1.56 -17.25
C LEU A 213 1.81 1.21 -17.13
N TYR A 214 2.60 2.14 -16.60
CA TYR A 214 4.04 2.06 -16.48
C TYR A 214 4.41 2.23 -15.02
N GLU A 215 5.43 1.51 -14.55
CA GLU A 215 6.19 1.84 -13.36
C GLU A 215 7.46 2.56 -13.78
N VAL A 216 7.65 3.78 -13.29
CA VAL A 216 8.76 4.65 -13.68
C VAL A 216 9.65 4.86 -12.46
N ILE A 217 10.93 4.50 -12.59
CA ILE A 217 11.97 4.78 -11.59
C ILE A 217 12.97 5.76 -12.20
N PHE A 218 13.15 6.91 -11.54
CA PHE A 218 14.02 7.99 -12.02
C PHE A 218 14.84 8.60 -10.87
N VAL A 219 15.89 9.32 -11.24
CA VAL A 219 16.77 10.04 -10.31
C VAL A 219 16.71 11.53 -10.58
N VAL A 220 16.70 12.34 -9.52
CA VAL A 220 16.73 13.79 -9.56
C VAL A 220 18.17 14.30 -9.39
N SER A 221 18.53 15.33 -10.15
CA SER A 221 19.86 15.97 -10.11
C SER A 221 20.13 16.68 -8.79
N ALA A 222 21.41 16.85 -8.45
CA ALA A 222 21.80 17.76 -7.39
C ALA A 222 21.36 19.21 -7.71
N PRO A 223 21.01 20.04 -6.69
CA PRO A 223 21.07 19.74 -5.25
C PRO A 223 19.86 19.00 -4.69
N ALA A 224 18.75 18.88 -5.43
CA ALA A 224 17.54 18.24 -4.94
C ALA A 224 17.75 16.76 -4.60
N LEU A 225 18.45 16.01 -5.45
CA LEU A 225 18.77 14.59 -5.26
C LEU A 225 17.54 13.68 -5.05
N GLY A 226 17.75 12.38 -5.17
CA GLY A 226 16.77 11.36 -4.82
C GLY A 226 16.38 10.44 -5.95
N LYS A 227 16.03 9.21 -5.57
CA LYS A 227 15.55 8.14 -6.43
C LYS A 227 14.09 7.90 -6.12
N PHE A 228 13.24 8.14 -7.11
CA PHE A 228 11.79 8.07 -6.95
C PHE A 228 11.17 7.01 -7.84
N LYS A 229 10.05 6.46 -7.38
CA LYS A 229 9.21 5.54 -8.13
C LYS A 229 7.76 6.02 -8.09
N ILE A 230 7.10 5.98 -9.25
CA ILE A 230 5.68 6.28 -9.37
C ILE A 230 5.10 5.50 -10.57
N PRO A 231 3.86 4.99 -10.48
CA PRO A 231 3.19 4.51 -11.68
C PRO A 231 2.64 5.69 -12.50
N VAL A 232 2.80 5.60 -13.82
CA VAL A 232 2.28 6.57 -14.80
C VAL A 232 1.35 5.83 -15.75
N ARG A 233 0.17 6.40 -15.99
CA ARG A 233 -0.84 5.86 -16.89
C ARG A 233 -0.94 6.74 -18.12
N GLU A 234 -0.97 6.12 -19.29
CA GLU A 234 -1.21 6.76 -20.56
C GLU A 234 -2.63 6.40 -20.99
N GLU A 235 -3.46 7.44 -21.14
CA GLU A 235 -4.83 7.35 -21.63
C GLU A 235 -4.84 7.08 -23.15
N SER A 236 -5.99 6.66 -23.68
CA SER A 236 -6.15 6.35 -25.11
C SER A 236 -5.88 7.52 -26.06
N ASN A 237 -5.91 8.76 -25.57
CA ASN A 237 -5.55 9.97 -26.32
C ASN A 237 -4.07 10.36 -26.19
N GLY A 238 -3.23 9.51 -25.60
CA GLY A 238 -1.81 9.75 -25.33
C GLY A 238 -1.53 10.64 -24.12
N LYS A 239 -2.56 11.07 -23.37
CA LYS A 239 -2.37 11.87 -22.16
C LYS A 239 -1.75 11.04 -21.05
N LEU A 240 -0.64 11.52 -20.49
CA LEU A 240 -0.02 10.95 -19.30
C LEU A 240 -0.70 11.49 -18.03
N VAL A 241 -0.92 10.60 -17.06
CA VAL A 241 -1.43 10.91 -15.72
C VAL A 241 -0.66 10.12 -14.68
N LEU A 242 -0.39 10.74 -13.52
CA LEU A 242 0.13 9.99 -12.38
C LEU A 242 -0.96 9.00 -11.93
N ALA A 243 -0.57 7.75 -11.71
CA ALA A 243 -1.48 6.67 -11.35
C ALA A 243 -1.25 6.15 -9.93
N GLY A 244 -0.41 6.84 -9.16
CA GLY A 244 -0.15 6.56 -7.76
C GLY A 244 -0.61 7.71 -6.88
N GLU A 245 -0.97 7.42 -5.64
CA GLU A 245 -1.34 8.45 -4.66
C GLU A 245 -0.15 9.31 -4.22
N GLN A 246 1.05 8.74 -4.17
CA GLN A 246 2.28 9.45 -3.78
C GLN A 246 3.50 8.85 -4.46
N PHE A 247 4.58 9.62 -4.54
CA PHE A 247 5.89 9.15 -4.99
C PHE A 247 6.57 8.34 -3.89
N ASP A 248 7.06 7.14 -4.24
CA ASP A 248 7.88 6.35 -3.33
C ASP A 248 9.34 6.83 -3.44
N ARG A 249 9.92 7.30 -2.33
CA ARG A 249 11.35 7.57 -2.20
C ARG A 249 12.10 6.26 -1.94
N LEU A 250 12.99 5.87 -2.85
CA LEU A 250 13.68 4.57 -2.82
C LEU A 250 15.06 4.59 -2.16
N ASP A 251 15.60 5.76 -1.86
CA ASP A 251 16.87 5.97 -1.17
C ASP A 251 16.67 6.75 0.14
N LYS A 252 17.64 6.64 1.06
CA LYS A 252 17.59 7.36 2.33
C LYS A 252 17.70 8.87 2.06
N TYR A 253 16.78 9.65 2.61
CA TYR A 253 16.78 11.12 2.50
C TYR A 253 17.28 11.83 3.77
N GLY A 254 17.37 11.14 4.91
CA GLY A 254 17.93 11.72 6.14
C GLY A 254 17.19 12.97 6.61
N ASN A 255 17.93 14.05 6.85
CA ASN A 255 17.43 15.35 7.26
C ASN A 255 17.08 16.29 6.09
N HIS A 256 17.13 15.80 4.85
CA HIS A 256 16.92 16.66 3.67
C HIS A 256 15.54 17.32 3.67
N GLY A 257 14.52 16.68 4.24
CA GLY A 257 13.14 17.19 4.24
C GLY A 257 12.71 17.95 5.49
N ASP A 258 13.63 18.28 6.42
CA ASP A 258 13.30 18.75 7.77
C ASP A 258 12.53 20.09 7.82
N CYS A 259 12.57 20.88 6.76
CA CYS A 259 11.77 22.09 6.60
C CYS A 259 10.28 21.80 6.34
N MET A 260 9.88 20.55 6.11
CA MET A 260 8.49 20.15 5.89
C MET A 260 7.77 19.82 7.20
N THR A 261 6.63 20.48 7.43
CA THR A 261 5.74 20.18 8.57
C THR A 261 4.90 18.93 8.35
N LYS A 262 4.50 18.65 7.10
CA LYS A 262 3.76 17.45 6.71
C LYS A 262 4.73 16.30 6.45
N ASP A 263 4.60 15.22 7.22
CA ASP A 263 5.49 14.05 7.10
C ASP A 263 5.48 13.42 5.70
N ILE A 264 4.35 13.47 4.99
CA ILE A 264 4.24 12.96 3.62
C ILE A 264 5.11 13.71 2.60
N LEU A 265 5.52 14.95 2.91
CA LEU A 265 6.34 15.78 2.02
C LEU A 265 7.85 15.66 2.30
N LYS A 266 8.23 15.22 3.51
CA LYS A 266 9.64 15.07 3.90
C LYS A 266 10.47 14.23 2.92
N PRO A 267 9.98 13.09 2.36
CA PRO A 267 10.76 12.31 1.41
C PRO A 267 10.90 12.96 0.02
N LEU A 268 10.01 13.89 -0.31
CA LEU A 268 9.87 14.51 -1.64
C LEU A 268 10.73 15.76 -1.80
N CYS A 269 11.06 16.42 -0.68
CA CYS A 269 11.75 17.68 -0.64
C CYS A 269 13.19 17.50 -0.15
N THR A 270 14.13 18.19 -0.80
CA THR A 270 15.41 18.56 -0.18
C THR A 270 15.36 20.05 0.09
N CYS A 271 15.48 20.43 1.34
CA CYS A 271 15.38 21.80 1.80
C CYS A 271 16.52 22.63 1.26
N LYS A 272 16.20 23.83 0.77
CA LYS A 272 17.21 24.83 0.49
C LYS A 272 17.91 25.17 1.81
N ASN A 273 19.23 25.23 1.77
CA ASN A 273 19.98 25.79 2.88
C ASN A 273 19.57 27.26 3.03
N ASN A 274 18.86 27.61 4.10
CA ASN A 274 18.83 28.99 4.59
C ASN A 274 20.24 29.31 5.12
N ARG A 275 21.20 29.55 4.22
CA ARG A 275 22.31 30.43 4.57
C ARG A 275 21.70 31.81 4.71
N THR A 276 21.20 32.13 5.89
CA THR A 276 21.07 33.52 6.33
C THR A 276 22.48 34.10 6.20
N GLY A 277 22.69 34.86 5.13
CA GLY A 277 23.77 35.84 5.06
C GLY A 277 23.51 36.96 6.04
#